data_AF-A0A2R6DVB5-F1
#
_entry.id   AF-A0A2R6DVB5-F1
#
_cell.length_a   1.000
_cell.length_b   1.000
_cell.length_c   1.000
_cell.angle_alpha   90.00
_cell.angle_beta   90.00
_cell.angle_gamma   90.00
#
_symmetry.space_group_name_H-M   'P 1'
#
loop_
_entity.id
_entity.type
_entity.pdbx_description
1 polymer ?
#
loop_
_entity_poly.entity_id
_entity_poly.type
_entity_poly.pdbx_seq_one_letter_code
_entity_poly.pdbx_strand_id
1 'polypeptide(L)' 'IAGKTLKEANQEDLLSPGILVVRIDRGEESITPSGSTVIQADDFVTIHSRSGITDDTLGVFTGK' A
#
# COMPACT_ATOMS: atom_id res chain seq x y z
N ILE A 1 2.38 0.44 7.76
CA ILE A 1 3.08 -0.31 6.67
C ILE A 1 4.40 0.30 6.21
N ALA A 2 4.66 1.60 6.44
CA ALA A 2 5.89 2.28 6.03
C ALA A 2 7.17 1.54 6.49
N GLY A 3 8.20 1.59 5.65
CA GLY A 3 9.49 0.91 5.86
C GLY A 3 9.55 -0.53 5.33
N LYS A 4 8.46 -1.06 4.78
CA LYS A 4 8.39 -2.40 4.18
C LYS A 4 8.22 -2.32 2.67
N THR A 5 8.73 -3.34 1.97
CA THR A 5 8.34 -3.59 0.59
C THR A 5 6.88 -4.04 0.49
N LEU A 6 6.25 -3.84 -0.66
CA LEU A 6 4.90 -4.36 -0.93
C LEU A 6 4.83 -5.88 -0.79
N LYS A 7 5.91 -6.58 -1.17
CA LYS A 7 6.00 -8.04 -1.01
C LYS A 7 6.03 -8.44 0.46
N GLU A 8 6.87 -7.82 1.28
CA GLU A 8 6.94 -8.11 2.72
C GLU A 8 5.61 -7.83 3.41
N ALA A 9 4.97 -6.70 3.10
CA ALA A 9 3.68 -6.37 3.66
C ALA A 9 2.60 -7.40 3.30
N ASN A 10 2.62 -7.93 2.08
CA ASN A 10 1.71 -9.01 1.69
C ASN A 10 2.06 -10.33 2.38
N GLN A 11 3.34 -10.63 2.63
CA GLN A 11 3.77 -11.85 3.34
C GLN A 11 3.46 -11.82 4.84
N GLU A 12 3.36 -10.63 5.42
CA GLU A 12 2.95 -10.40 6.80
C GLU A 12 1.42 -10.23 6.95
N ASP A 13 0.65 -10.53 5.89
CA ASP A 13 -0.81 -10.40 5.83
C ASP A 13 -1.33 -8.99 6.17
N LEU A 14 -0.48 -7.96 6.03
CA LEU A 14 -0.88 -6.56 6.22
C LEU A 14 -1.77 -6.08 5.07
N LEU A 15 -1.60 -6.63 3.88
CA LEU A 15 -2.43 -6.30 2.73
C LEU A 15 -3.57 -7.32 2.61
N SER A 16 -4.80 -6.84 2.74
CA SER A 16 -5.98 -7.69 2.57
C SER A 16 -6.01 -8.32 1.17
N PRO A 17 -6.48 -9.58 1.04
CA PRO A 17 -6.61 -10.24 -0.25
C PRO A 17 -7.45 -9.42 -1.22
N GLY A 18 -6.94 -9.22 -2.44
CA GLY A 18 -7.64 -8.47 -3.49
C GLY A 18 -7.43 -6.96 -3.45
N ILE A 19 -6.57 -6.46 -2.55
CA ILE A 19 -6.00 -5.12 -2.64
C ILE A 19 -4.88 -5.10 -3.68
N LEU A 20 -4.92 -4.10 -4.56
CA LEU A 20 -3.87 -3.83 -5.53
C LEU A 20 -3.39 -2.39 -5.36
N VAL A 21 -2.11 -2.22 -5.05
CA VAL A 21 -1.47 -0.90 -5.06
C VAL A 21 -1.09 -0.58 -6.51
N VAL A 22 -1.75 0.42 -7.10
CA VAL A 22 -1.59 0.74 -8.53
C VAL A 22 -0.65 1.91 -8.78
N ARG A 23 -0.51 2.82 -7.81
CA ARG A 23 0.33 4.01 -7.92
C ARG A 23 0.75 4.50 -6.54
N ILE A 24 1.98 5.00 -6.47
CA ILE A 24 2.50 5.73 -5.32
C ILE A 24 3.00 7.08 -5.83
N ASP A 25 2.48 8.17 -5.27
CA ASP A 25 2.98 9.52 -5.52
C ASP A 25 3.83 9.97 -4.33
N ARG A 26 5.09 10.33 -4.61
CA ARG A 26 6.08 10.74 -3.62
C ARG A 26 6.66 12.09 -4.02
N GLY A 27 6.23 13.14 -3.33
CA GLY A 27 6.52 14.51 -3.76
C GLY A 27 5.92 14.75 -5.15
N GLU A 28 6.78 15.02 -6.13
CA GLU A 28 6.38 15.24 -7.53
C GLU A 28 6.54 13.98 -8.41
N GLU A 29 7.06 12.88 -7.86
CA GLU A 29 7.29 11.64 -8.60
C GLU A 29 6.09 10.69 -8.53
N SER A 30 5.73 10.11 -9.67
CA SER A 30 4.76 9.02 -9.77
C SER A 30 5.47 7.69 -10.00
N ILE A 31 5.30 6.76 -9.07
CA ILE A 31 5.98 5.46 -9.05
C ILE A 31 4.99 4.36 -9.41
N THR A 32 5.30 3.58 -10.45
CA THR A 32 4.61 2.31 -10.74
C THR A 32 5.10 1.24 -9.76
N PRO A 33 4.23 0.72 -8.87
CA PRO A 33 4.67 -0.16 -7.80
C PRO A 33 5.02 -1.56 -8.31
N SER A 34 5.98 -2.18 -7.63
CA SER A 34 6.36 -3.58 -7.81
C SER A 34 6.51 -4.24 -6.43
N GLY A 35 6.66 -5.56 -6.38
CA GLY A 35 6.86 -6.26 -5.10
C GLY A 35 8.07 -5.74 -4.29
N SER A 36 9.10 -5.22 -4.94
CA SER A 36 10.29 -4.65 -4.27
C SER A 36 10.15 -3.15 -3.94
N THR A 37 9.05 -2.50 -4.29
CA THR A 37 8.83 -1.10 -3.96
C THR A 37 8.61 -0.95 -2.46
N VAL A 38 9.46 -0.14 -1.82
CA VAL A 38 9.37 0.21 -0.39
C VAL A 38 8.39 1.37 -0.22
N ILE A 39 7.36 1.15 0.62
CA ILE A 39 6.47 2.23 1.06
C ILE A 39 7.20 3.09 2.08
N GLN A 40 7.14 4.40 1.88
CA GLN A 40 7.71 5.40 2.79
C GLN A 40 6.59 6.14 3.53
N ALA A 41 6.96 6.79 4.64
CA ALA A 41 6.06 7.74 5.26
C ALA A 41 5.77 8.88 4.26
N ASP A 42 4.57 9.47 4.36
CA ASP A 42 4.07 10.54 3.49
C ASP A 42 3.82 10.15 2.02
N ASP A 43 3.98 8.88 1.65
CA ASP A 43 3.55 8.37 0.34
C ASP A 43 2.04 8.56 0.15
N PHE A 44 1.63 9.13 -0.97
CA PHE A 44 0.24 9.15 -1.38
C PHE A 44 -0.04 7.91 -2.24
N VAL A 45 -0.81 6.97 -1.69
CA VAL A 45 -1.01 5.64 -2.29
C VAL A 45 -2.41 5.53 -2.89
N THR A 46 -2.48 5.14 -4.16
CA THR A 46 -3.75 4.74 -4.79
C THR A 46 -3.87 3.22 -4.76
N ILE A 47 -4.95 2.73 -4.16
CA ILE A 47 -5.26 1.29 -4.09
C ILE A 47 -6.60 1.00 -4.75
N HIS A 48 -6.68 -0.16 -5.40
CA HIS A 48 -7.93 -0.74 -5.86
C HIS A 48 -8.29 -1.93 -4.97
N SER A 49 -9.58 -2.07 -4.64
CA SER A 49 -10.10 -3.25 -3.96
C SER A 49 -11.27 -3.84 -4.75
N ARG A 50 -11.24 -5.15 -4.95
CA ARG A 50 -12.35 -5.88 -5.58
C ARG A 50 -13.45 -6.25 -4.60
N SER A 51 -13.13 -6.42 -3.32
CA SER A 51 -14.05 -6.79 -2.24
C SER A 51 -14.59 -5.59 -1.47
N GLY A 52 -14.17 -4.37 -1.82
CA GLY A 52 -14.45 -3.15 -1.07
C GLY A 52 -13.31 -2.78 -0.12
N ILE A 53 -13.29 -1.51 0.32
CA ILE A 53 -12.28 -1.01 1.26
C ILE A 53 -12.93 -0.99 2.65
N THR A 54 -12.36 -1.75 3.59
CA THR A 54 -12.75 -1.74 5.00
C THR A 54 -11.88 -0.77 5.81
N ASP A 55 -12.33 -0.37 6.99
CA ASP A 55 -11.54 0.46 7.91
C ASP A 55 -10.22 -0.23 8.28
N ASP A 56 -10.23 -1.55 8.50
CA ASP A 56 -9.01 -2.34 8.74
C ASP A 56 -7.99 -2.23 7.61
N THR A 57 -8.47 -2.19 6.35
CA THR A 57 -7.62 -2.01 5.17
C THR A 57 -6.96 -0.63 5.20
N LEU A 58 -7.73 0.42 5.52
CA LEU A 58 -7.21 1.78 5.60
C LEU A 58 -6.26 1.96 6.79
N GLY A 59 -6.51 1.27 7.90
CA GLY A 59 -5.70 1.34 9.11
C GLY A 59 -4.24 0.92 8.89
N VAL A 60 -4.01 -0.04 8.00
CA VAL A 60 -2.65 -0.50 7.64
C VAL A 60 -1.79 0.61 7.03
N PHE A 61 -2.41 1.49 6.24
CA PHE A 61 -1.75 2.62 5.58
C PHE A 61 -1.73 3.88 6.44
N THR A 62 -2.79 4.12 7.23
CA THR A 62 -2.97 5.35 8.00
C THR A 62 -2.48 5.25 9.45
N GLY A 63 -2.25 4.05 9.95
CA GLY A 63 -1.90 3.79 11.35
C GLY A 63 -3.03 4.06 12.34
N LYS A 64 -4.28 4.14 11.87
CA LYS A 64 -5.49 4.36 12.67
C LYS A 64 -6.33 3.10 12.81
#